data_AF-A0ABD0PTX3-F1
#
_entry.id   AF-A0ABD0PTX3-F1
#
_cell.length_a   1.000
_cell.length_b   1.000
_cell.length_c   1.000
_cell.angle_alpha   90.00
_cell.angle_beta   90.00
_cell.angle_gamma   90.00
#
_symmetry.space_group_name_H-M   'P 1'
#
loop_
_entity.id
_entity.type
_entity.pdbx_description
1 polymer ?
#
loop_
_entity_poly.entity_id
_entity_poly.type
_entity_poly.pdbx_seq_one_letter_code
_entity_poly.pdbx_strand_id
1 'polypeptide(L)' 'VKEELSRKAERRTTWVLWGGMAYMATQFGILARLTWWEYSWDIMEPVTYFITYGTAMAMYAYFVLTRQ' A
#
# COMPACT_ATOMS: atom_id res chain seq x y z
N VAL A 1 28.59 16.43 -8.97
CA VAL A 1 27.20 16.62 -9.49
C VAL A 1 26.42 15.30 -9.58
N LYS A 2 26.93 14.24 -10.23
CA LYS A 2 26.25 12.94 -10.31
C LYS A 2 26.02 12.28 -8.93
N GLU A 3 26.99 12.29 -8.03
CA GLU A 3 26.84 11.75 -6.66
C GLU A 3 25.78 12.52 -5.84
N GLU A 4 25.79 13.85 -5.90
CA GLU A 4 24.79 14.70 -5.25
C GLU A 4 23.37 14.40 -5.75
N LEU A 5 23.21 14.14 -7.05
CA LEU A 5 21.94 13.72 -7.64
C LEU A 5 21.53 12.31 -7.18
N SER A 6 22.47 11.36 -7.17
CA SER A 6 22.24 9.98 -6.73
C SER A 6 21.77 9.94 -5.28
N ARG A 7 22.44 10.70 -4.39
CA ARG A 7 22.09 10.79 -2.97
C ARG A 7 20.70 11.39 -2.75
N LYS A 8 20.29 12.37 -3.59
CA LYS A 8 18.93 12.91 -3.55
C LYS A 8 17.88 11.91 -4.05
N ALA A 9 18.18 11.16 -5.11
CA ALA A 9 17.28 10.14 -5.65
C ALA A 9 17.08 8.99 -4.64
N GLU A 10 18.16 8.48 -4.05
CA GLU A 10 18.12 7.43 -3.04
C GLU A 10 17.27 7.85 -1.83
N ARG A 11 17.47 9.08 -1.33
CA ARG A 11 16.66 9.60 -0.22
C ARG A 11 15.18 9.65 -0.56
N ARG A 12 14.81 10.05 -1.78
CA ARG A 12 13.41 10.04 -2.24
C ARG A 12 12.85 8.62 -2.31
N THR A 13 13.59 7.68 -2.87
CA THR A 13 13.18 6.26 -2.93
C THR A 13 12.96 5.69 -1.54
N THR A 14 13.88 5.95 -0.61
CA THR A 14 13.75 5.53 0.79
C THR A 14 12.49 6.10 1.45
N TRP A 15 12.19 7.39 1.24
CA TRP A 15 10.94 7.99 1.74
C TRP A 15 9.69 7.33 1.15
N VAL A 16 9.68 6.98 -0.14
CA VAL A 16 8.56 6.27 -0.77
C VAL A 16 8.41 4.86 -0.19
N LEU A 17 9.51 4.15 0.05
CA LEU A 17 9.50 2.83 0.69
C LEU A 17 8.92 2.89 2.11
N TRP A 18 9.38 3.84 2.93
CA TRP A 18 8.82 4.07 4.27
C TRP A 18 7.36 4.49 4.23
N GLY A 19 6.97 5.31 3.24
CA GLY A 19 5.57 5.68 3.01
C GLY A 19 4.69 4.48 2.68
N GLY A 20 5.17 3.57 1.83
CA GLY A 20 4.49 2.32 1.51
C GLY A 20 4.31 1.41 2.73
N MET A 21 5.33 1.29 3.57
CA MET A 21 5.23 0.53 4.83
C MET A 21 4.22 1.16 5.80
N ALA A 22 4.24 2.49 5.96
CA ALA A 22 3.29 3.21 6.80
C ALA A 22 1.85 3.01 6.29
N TYR A 23 1.63 3.08 4.98
CA TYR A 23 0.32 2.84 4.36
C TYR A 23 -0.20 1.43 4.67
N MET A 24 0.63 0.39 4.48
CA MET A 24 0.25 -0.99 4.78
C MET A 24 -0.09 -1.18 6.28
N ALA A 25 0.69 -0.57 7.16
CA ALA A 25 0.44 -0.63 8.61
C ALA A 25 -0.87 0.08 8.99
N THR A 26 -1.13 1.27 8.43
CA THR A 26 -2.38 2.00 8.66
C THR A 26 -3.59 1.24 8.10
N GLN A 27 -3.48 0.66 6.90
CA GLN A 27 -4.53 -0.16 6.31
C GLN A 27 -4.89 -1.34 7.23
N PHE A 28 -3.89 -2.07 7.72
CA PHE A 28 -4.09 -3.18 8.64
C PHE A 28 -4.69 -2.73 9.97
N GLY A 29 -4.18 -1.63 10.56
CA GLY A 29 -4.67 -1.08 11.82
C GLY A 29 -6.12 -0.60 11.76
N ILE A 30 -6.51 0.06 10.68
CA ILE A 30 -7.90 0.51 10.45
C ILE A 30 -8.84 -0.68 10.30
N LEU A 31 -8.46 -1.68 9.49
CA LEU A 31 -9.26 -2.90 9.32
C LEU A 31 -9.39 -3.67 10.64
N ALA A 32 -8.31 -3.81 11.40
CA ALA A 32 -8.33 -4.45 12.71
C ALA A 32 -9.23 -3.70 13.69
N ARG A 33 -9.15 -2.36 13.72
CA ARG A 33 -10.02 -1.53 14.56
C ARG A 33 -11.49 -1.72 14.20
N LEU A 34 -11.84 -1.57 12.92
CA LEU A 34 -13.21 -1.72 12.42
C LEU A 34 -13.79 -3.13 12.69
N THR A 35 -12.97 -4.18 12.55
CA THR A 35 -13.40 -5.58 12.74
C THR A 35 -13.68 -5.93 14.21
N TRP A 36 -13.02 -5.25 15.16
CA TRP A 36 -13.12 -5.59 16.58
C TRP A 36 -14.05 -4.64 17.36
N TRP A 37 -14.18 -3.39 16.91
CA TRP A 37 -14.90 -2.36 17.67
C TRP A 37 -16.27 -2.01 17.11
N GLU A 38 -16.41 -1.87 15.79
CA GLU A 38 -17.65 -1.34 15.20
C GLU A 38 -18.44 -2.34 14.35
N TYR A 39 -17.78 -3.25 13.63
CA TYR A 39 -18.43 -4.16 12.69
C TYR A 39 -17.95 -5.60 12.92
N SER A 40 -18.87 -6.54 13.13
CA SER A 40 -18.56 -7.96 13.15
C SER A 40 -17.90 -8.39 11.83
N TRP A 41 -17.11 -9.46 11.91
CA TRP A 41 -16.33 -10.01 10.80
C TRP A 41 -17.14 -10.22 9.51
N ASP A 42 -18.43 -10.56 9.59
CA ASP A 42 -19.35 -10.71 8.45
C ASP A 42 -19.41 -9.48 7.52
N ILE A 43 -19.31 -8.27 8.06
CA ILE A 43 -19.36 -7.04 7.25
C ILE A 43 -17.98 -6.70 6.67
N MET A 44 -16.91 -7.10 7.36
CA MET A 44 -15.53 -6.80 6.97
C MET A 44 -14.98 -7.80 5.94
N GLU A 45 -15.53 -9.02 5.90
CA GLU A 45 -15.18 -10.03 4.90
C GLU A 45 -15.25 -9.47 3.46
N PRO A 46 -16.39 -8.96 2.95
CA PRO A 46 -16.45 -8.45 1.58
C PRO A 46 -15.53 -7.24 1.36
N VAL A 47 -15.35 -6.38 2.36
CA VAL A 47 -14.49 -5.19 2.27
C VAL A 47 -13.03 -5.58 2.08
N THR A 48 -12.53 -6.54 2.86
CA THR A 48 -11.15 -7.03 2.73
C THR A 48 -10.91 -7.75 1.40
N TYR A 49 -11.91 -8.48 0.89
CA TYR A 49 -11.87 -9.06 -0.46
C TYR A 49 -11.71 -7.98 -1.55
N PHE A 50 -12.51 -6.92 -1.52
CA PHE A 50 -12.40 -5.82 -2.50
C PHE A 50 -11.06 -5.11 -2.42
N ILE A 51 -10.52 -4.87 -1.24
CA ILE A 51 -9.21 -4.22 -1.07
C ILE A 51 -8.10 -5.10 -1.67
N THR A 52 -8.15 -6.41 -1.41
CA THR A 52 -7.17 -7.37 -1.95
C THR A 52 -7.23 -7.42 -3.47
N TYR A 53 -8.43 -7.53 -4.03
CA TYR A 53 -8.64 -7.56 -5.47
C TYR A 53 -8.26 -6.23 -6.14
N GLY A 54 -8.57 -5.10 -5.49
CA GLY A 54 -8.18 -3.76 -5.94
C GLY A 54 -6.66 -3.59 -5.96
N THR A 55 -5.96 -4.11 -4.95
CA THR A 55 -4.49 -4.09 -4.91
C THR A 55 -3.89 -4.95 -6.02
N ALA A 56 -4.45 -6.13 -6.27
CA ALA A 56 -4.05 -6.99 -7.39
C ALA A 56 -4.25 -6.30 -8.75
N MET A 57 -5.38 -5.61 -8.94
CA MET A 57 -5.65 -4.84 -10.15
C MET A 57 -4.69 -3.65 -10.31
N ALA A 58 -4.34 -2.96 -9.22
CA ALA A 58 -3.36 -1.88 -9.24
C ALA A 58 -1.95 -2.39 -9.61
N MET A 59 -1.53 -3.54 -9.08
CA MET A 59 -0.28 -4.19 -9.48
C MET A 59 -0.28 -4.59 -10.96
N TYR A 60 -1.40 -5.12 -11.46
CA TYR A 60 -1.54 -5.45 -12.88
C TYR A 60 -1.52 -4.19 -13.77
N ALA A 61 -2.21 -3.13 -13.37
CA ALA A 61 -2.16 -1.85 -14.07
C ALA A 61 -0.74 -1.27 -14.09
N TYR A 62 0.01 -1.37 -12.98
CA TYR A 62 1.42 -1.00 -12.94
C TYR A 62 2.24 -1.80 -13.95
N PHE A 63 2.09 -3.12 -13.97
CA PHE A 63 2.77 -4.00 -14.95
C PHE A 63 2.48 -3.58 -16.40
N VAL A 64 1.22 -3.30 -16.73
CA VAL A 64 0.84 -2.85 -18.08
C VAL A 64 1.49 -1.50 -18.42
N LEU A 65 1.55 -0.57 -17.47
CA LEU A 65 2.11 0.78 -17.68
C LEU A 65 3.63 0.78 -17.80
N THR A 66 4.34 0.02 -16.96
CA THR A 66 5.80 -0.01 -16.95
C THR A 66 6.38 -1.10 -17.87
N ARG A 67 5.54 -2.02 -18.36
CA ARG A 67 5.92 -3.20 -19.19
C ARG A 67 7.13 -3.95 -18.62
N GLN A 68 7.22 -3.96 -17.30
CA GLN A 68 8.35 -4.43 -16.53
C GLN A 68 8.20 -5.93 -16.25
#